data_AF-A0AAV7XFC9-F1
#
_entry.id   AF-A0AAV7XFC9-F1
#
_cell.length_a   1.000
_cell.length_b   1.000
_cell.length_c   1.000
_cell.angle_alpha   90.00
_cell.angle_beta   90.00
_cell.angle_gamma   90.00
#
_symmetry.space_group_name_H-M   'P 1'
#
loop_
_entity.id
_entity.type
_entity.pdbx_description
1 polymer ?
#
loop_
_entity_poly.entity_id
_entity_poly.type
_entity_poly.pdbx_seq_one_letter_code
_entity_poly.pdbx_strand_id
1 'polypeptide(L)'
;MNQMCCACYKLTFTNTAIKGKNMIVQVTNTGSDLGNNHFDLQLPAGGLGIFDQGCPKQWPKTPVSAWGARYGGISNVNQCAALPKDLSGSPCKFRFTWFKNADNPQANFERVPCPAAITSISKCKRNDD
;
A
#
# COMPACT_ATOMS: atom_id res chain seq x y z
N MET A 1 3.31 -23.06 -6.06
CA MET A 1 3.34 -21.82 -5.25
C MET A 1 3.41 -20.64 -6.19
N ASN A 2 2.62 -19.60 -5.95
CA ASN A 2 2.71 -18.35 -6.71
C ASN A 2 4.15 -17.80 -6.61
N GLN A 3 4.81 -17.57 -7.76
CA GLN A 3 6.23 -17.22 -7.80
C GLN A 3 6.56 -15.91 -7.07
N MET A 4 5.56 -15.04 -6.84
CA MET A 4 5.75 -13.72 -6.23
C MET A 4 5.44 -13.66 -4.74
N CYS A 5 4.70 -14.62 -4.17
CA CYS A 5 4.31 -14.56 -2.75
C CYS A 5 5.54 -14.40 -1.84
N CYS A 6 5.48 -13.38 -0.97
CA CYS A 6 6.50 -13.01 0.00
C CYS A 6 7.85 -12.55 -0.59
N ALA A 7 7.95 -12.40 -1.92
CA ALA A 7 9.14 -11.81 -2.53
C ALA A 7 9.19 -10.30 -2.28
N CYS A 8 10.39 -9.75 -2.18
CA CYS A 8 10.59 -8.32 -2.07
C CYS A 8 11.11 -7.71 -3.37
N TYR A 9 10.68 -6.48 -3.62
CA TYR A 9 11.07 -5.70 -4.77
C TYR A 9 11.47 -4.30 -4.35
N LYS A 10 12.55 -3.77 -4.94
CA LYS A 10 12.87 -2.35 -4.87
C LYS A 10 12.19 -1.65 -6.03
N LEU A 11 11.34 -0.69 -5.72
CA LEU A 11 10.68 0.20 -6.66
C LEU A 11 11.47 1.51 -6.73
N THR A 12 11.83 1.94 -7.94
CA THR A 12 12.44 3.25 -8.21
C THR A 12 11.43 4.07 -9.02
N PHE A 13 10.82 5.08 -8.39
CA PHE A 13 9.78 5.89 -9.03
C PHE A 13 10.34 6.78 -10.14
N THR A 14 9.68 6.83 -11.29
CA THR A 14 10.20 7.50 -12.51
C THR A 14 9.48 8.80 -12.86
N ASN A 15 8.32 9.07 -12.25
CA ASN A 15 7.50 10.26 -12.47
C ASN A 15 6.90 10.81 -11.16
N THR A 16 6.05 11.85 -11.27
CA THR A 16 5.40 12.59 -10.17
C THR A 16 6.38 13.30 -9.21
N ALA A 17 5.87 13.80 -8.08
CA ALA A 17 6.65 14.49 -7.05
C ALA A 17 7.62 13.59 -6.26
N ILE A 18 7.53 12.27 -6.44
CA ILE A 18 8.38 11.26 -5.80
C ILE A 18 9.41 10.62 -6.75
N LYS A 19 9.55 11.13 -7.97
CA LYS A 19 10.58 10.70 -8.93
C LYS A 19 11.96 10.60 -8.26
N GLY A 20 12.64 9.48 -8.48
CA GLY A 20 13.96 9.18 -7.93
C GLY A 20 13.96 8.62 -6.51
N LYS A 21 12.82 8.60 -5.80
CA LYS A 21 12.71 7.89 -4.52
C LYS A 21 12.66 6.38 -4.75
N ASN A 22 13.18 5.66 -3.76
CA ASN A 22 13.16 4.20 -3.73
C ASN A 22 12.24 3.70 -2.60
N MET A 23 11.51 2.63 -2.87
CA MET A 23 10.67 1.94 -1.88
C MET A 23 10.86 0.43 -1.99
N ILE A 24 11.21 -0.24 -0.90
CA ILE A 24 11.26 -1.71 -0.87
C ILE A 24 9.90 -2.20 -0.35
N VAL A 25 9.28 -3.10 -1.10
CA VAL A 25 7.97 -3.68 -0.80
C VAL A 25 8.06 -5.20 -0.74
N GLN A 26 7.21 -5.83 0.06
CA GLN A 26 6.98 -7.28 0.02
C GLN A 26 5.60 -7.57 -0.53
N VAL A 27 5.49 -8.54 -1.44
CA VAL A 27 4.21 -8.98 -2.00
C VAL A 27 3.49 -9.85 -0.97
N THR A 28 2.38 -9.32 -0.44
CA THR A 28 1.53 -10.01 0.55
C THR A 28 0.18 -10.46 -0.01
N ASN A 29 -0.19 -9.97 -1.20
CA ASN A 29 -1.45 -10.26 -1.87
C ASN A 29 -1.27 -10.23 -3.39
N THR A 30 -2.22 -10.80 -4.14
CA THR A 30 -2.33 -10.66 -5.59
C THR A 30 -3.65 -9.98 -5.97
N GLY A 31 -3.56 -8.99 -6.86
CA GLY A 31 -4.72 -8.43 -7.57
C GLY A 31 -4.87 -9.06 -8.95
N SER A 32 -5.98 -8.76 -9.62
CA SER A 32 -6.30 -9.28 -10.97
C SER A 32 -6.81 -8.20 -11.93
N ASP A 33 -6.76 -6.93 -11.52
CA ASP A 33 -7.56 -5.84 -12.07
C ASP A 33 -6.78 -4.89 -12.99
N LEU A 34 -5.45 -4.94 -12.99
CA LEU A 34 -4.59 -4.11 -13.82
C LEU A 34 -3.64 -4.99 -14.64
N GLY A 35 -3.13 -4.47 -15.77
CA GLY A 35 -2.31 -5.23 -16.73
C GLY A 35 -0.99 -5.76 -16.15
N ASN A 36 -0.04 -6.11 -17.03
CA ASN A 36 1.23 -6.71 -16.59
C ASN A 36 2.05 -5.77 -15.67
N ASN A 37 2.67 -6.34 -14.64
CA ASN A 37 3.62 -5.67 -13.74
C ASN A 37 3.06 -4.44 -12.98
N HIS A 38 1.88 -4.57 -12.39
CA HIS A 38 1.33 -3.57 -11.46
C HIS A 38 1.65 -3.90 -10.00
N PHE A 39 1.81 -2.85 -9.18
CA PHE A 39 1.99 -2.95 -7.74
C PHE A 39 0.95 -2.10 -7.02
N ASP A 40 -0.02 -2.75 -6.37
CA ASP A 40 -1.00 -2.07 -5.54
C ASP A 40 -0.40 -1.85 -4.15
N LEU A 41 0.05 -0.62 -3.89
CA LEU A 41 0.66 -0.28 -2.62
C LEU A 41 -0.38 -0.21 -1.51
N GLN A 42 -0.20 -1.03 -0.48
CA GLN A 42 -1.09 -1.06 0.69
C GLN A 42 -0.88 0.19 1.56
N LEU A 43 -1.59 1.26 1.23
CA LEU A 43 -1.65 2.51 1.99
C LEU A 43 -3.04 2.64 2.63
N PRO A 44 -3.15 2.84 3.96
CA PRO A 44 -4.44 3.03 4.61
C PRO A 44 -5.25 4.15 3.96
N ALA A 45 -6.55 3.87 3.73
CA ALA A 45 -7.46 4.76 3.02
C ALA A 45 -6.97 5.21 1.62
N GLY A 46 -6.26 4.32 0.91
CA GLY A 46 -5.98 4.42 -0.53
C GLY A 46 -7.19 4.11 -1.43
N GLY A 47 -8.29 3.64 -0.84
CA GLY A 47 -9.48 3.15 -1.52
C GLY A 47 -9.74 1.69 -1.13
N LEU A 48 -11.01 1.34 -0.93
CA LEU A 48 -11.41 -0.02 -0.56
C LEU A 48 -11.43 -0.97 -1.78
N GLY A 49 -11.58 -0.41 -2.98
CA GLY A 49 -11.58 -1.16 -4.23
C GLY A 49 -12.80 -2.06 -4.41
N ILE A 50 -12.59 -3.21 -5.06
CA ILE A 50 -13.64 -4.18 -5.39
C ILE A 50 -14.27 -4.75 -4.11
N PHE A 51 -13.45 -5.12 -3.12
CA PHE A 51 -13.88 -5.72 -1.85
C PHE A 51 -14.12 -4.68 -0.75
N ASP A 52 -15.16 -3.87 -0.92
CA ASP A 52 -15.46 -2.73 -0.04
C ASP A 52 -16.01 -3.09 1.36
N GLN A 53 -16.30 -4.37 1.61
CA GLN A 53 -16.89 -4.84 2.86
C GLN A 53 -15.85 -5.16 3.95
N GLY A 54 -14.57 -5.32 3.60
CA GLY A 54 -13.54 -5.76 4.54
C GLY A 54 -13.32 -4.79 5.70
N CYS A 55 -12.98 -3.54 5.38
CA CYS A 55 -12.74 -2.52 6.39
C CYS A 55 -13.99 -2.18 7.23
N PRO A 56 -15.20 -2.00 6.65
CA PRO A 56 -16.40 -1.79 7.44
C PRO A 56 -16.73 -2.94 8.40
N LYS A 57 -16.48 -4.20 8.00
CA LYS A 57 -16.66 -5.35 8.90
C LYS A 57 -15.63 -5.38 10.03
N GLN A 58 -14.38 -5.04 9.73
CA GLN A 58 -13.30 -5.02 10.72
C GLN A 58 -13.42 -3.85 11.71
N TRP A 59 -13.88 -2.69 11.23
CA TRP A 59 -14.04 -1.46 12.03
C TRP A 59 -15.47 -0.90 11.90
N PRO A 60 -16.47 -1.57 12.50
CA PRO A 60 -17.88 -1.20 12.34
C PRO A 60 -18.24 0.18 12.93
N LYS A 61 -17.38 0.74 13.78
CA LYS A 61 -17.55 2.09 14.35
C LYS A 61 -17.02 3.20 13.44
N THR A 62 -16.27 2.87 12.39
CA THR A 62 -15.78 3.85 11.42
C THR A 62 -16.76 3.90 10.24
N PRO A 63 -17.42 5.04 10.00
CA PRO A 63 -18.38 5.14 8.90
C PRO A 63 -17.68 4.92 7.55
N VAL A 64 -18.36 4.30 6.59
CA VAL A 64 -17.80 3.99 5.26
C VAL A 64 -17.24 5.26 4.58
N SER A 65 -17.90 6.40 4.77
CA SER A 65 -17.46 7.71 4.24
C SER A 65 -16.08 8.17 4.76
N ALA A 66 -15.64 7.71 5.94
CA ALA A 66 -14.32 8.06 6.48
C ALA A 66 -13.16 7.44 5.69
N TRP A 67 -13.42 6.37 4.93
CA TRP A 67 -12.42 5.71 4.08
C TRP A 67 -12.22 6.43 2.74
N GLY A 68 -13.06 7.43 2.44
CA GLY A 68 -13.02 8.23 1.22
C GLY A 68 -13.68 7.57 0.02
N ALA A 69 -13.24 7.93 -1.18
CA ALA A 69 -13.75 7.35 -2.42
C ALA A 69 -13.41 5.85 -2.51
N ARG A 70 -14.31 5.07 -3.13
CA ARG A 70 -14.12 3.62 -3.29
C ARG A 70 -12.77 3.29 -3.94
N TYR A 71 -12.40 4.03 -4.98
CA TYR A 71 -11.09 3.99 -5.62
C TYR A 71 -10.39 5.32 -5.36
N GLY A 72 -9.14 5.29 -4.89
CA GLY A 72 -8.37 6.49 -4.55
C GLY A 72 -8.55 7.01 -3.12
N GLY A 73 -9.59 6.58 -2.39
CA GLY A 73 -9.72 6.82 -0.96
C GLY A 73 -9.82 8.30 -0.57
N ILE A 74 -9.16 8.68 0.51
CA ILE A 74 -9.17 10.07 1.02
C ILE A 74 -8.26 10.99 0.20
N SER A 75 -8.58 12.28 0.14
CA SER A 75 -7.86 13.28 -0.67
C SER A 75 -7.06 14.29 0.14
N ASN A 76 -7.22 14.32 1.47
CA ASN A 76 -6.53 15.24 2.37
C ASN A 76 -6.03 14.53 3.63
N VAL A 77 -4.81 14.88 4.06
CA VAL A 77 -4.17 14.30 5.26
C VAL A 77 -5.00 14.43 6.54
N ASN A 78 -5.80 15.49 6.66
CA ASN A 78 -6.66 15.71 7.83
C ASN A 78 -7.75 14.64 7.96
N GLN A 79 -8.15 14.00 6.84
CA GLN A 79 -9.12 12.90 6.85
C GLN A 79 -8.55 11.63 7.49
N CYS A 80 -7.22 11.49 7.63
CA CYS A 80 -6.62 10.39 8.37
C CYS A 80 -7.17 10.29 9.81
N ALA A 81 -7.52 11.42 10.43
CA ALA A 81 -8.03 11.46 11.80
C ALA A 81 -9.39 10.74 11.96
N ALA A 82 -10.13 10.51 10.88
CA ALA A 82 -11.41 9.80 10.88
C ALA A 82 -11.24 8.26 10.81
N LEU A 83 -10.02 7.77 10.58
CA LEU A 83 -9.72 6.33 10.52
C LEU A 83 -9.54 5.72 11.93
N PRO A 84 -9.61 4.38 12.05
CA PRO A 84 -9.26 3.68 13.28
C PRO A 84 -7.87 4.09 13.81
N LYS A 85 -7.69 4.06 15.13
CA LYS A 85 -6.47 4.53 15.81
C LYS A 85 -5.18 3.91 15.25
N ASP A 86 -5.23 2.64 14.89
CA ASP A 86 -4.06 1.91 14.37
C ASP A 86 -3.67 2.34 12.95
N LEU A 87 -4.58 3.01 12.24
CA LEU A 87 -4.39 3.46 10.86
C LEU A 87 -4.24 4.99 10.74
N SER A 88 -4.84 5.77 11.65
CA SER A 88 -4.95 7.23 11.54
C SER A 88 -3.64 8.00 11.75
N GLY A 89 -2.63 7.37 12.37
CA GLY A 89 -1.32 7.96 12.63
C GLY A 89 -0.39 7.97 11.41
N SER A 90 0.88 7.65 11.66
CA SER A 90 1.92 7.53 10.62
C SER A 90 1.52 6.66 9.42
N PRO A 91 0.78 5.54 9.58
CA PRO A 91 0.40 4.69 8.43
C PRO A 91 -0.40 5.44 7.36
N CYS A 92 -1.49 6.13 7.72
CA CYS A 92 -2.26 6.94 6.77
C CYS A 92 -1.47 8.17 6.30
N LYS A 93 -0.80 8.87 7.23
CA LYS A 93 -0.05 10.10 6.91
C LYS A 93 1.14 9.86 5.98
N PHE A 94 1.66 8.64 5.91
CA PHE A 94 2.74 8.27 4.98
C PHE A 94 2.38 8.60 3.53
N ARG A 95 1.13 8.36 3.12
CA ARG A 95 0.60 8.68 1.78
C ARG A 95 0.81 10.16 1.43
N PHE A 96 0.56 11.06 2.37
CA PHE A 96 0.61 12.51 2.12
C PHE A 96 1.98 13.14 2.39
N THR A 97 2.81 12.50 3.21
CA THR A 97 4.11 13.04 3.63
C THR A 97 5.24 12.52 2.75
N TRP A 98 5.74 11.30 3.01
CA TRP A 98 6.84 10.74 2.26
C TRP A 98 6.45 10.46 0.80
N PHE A 99 5.26 9.91 0.59
CA PHE A 99 4.72 9.56 -0.73
C PHE A 99 4.12 10.76 -1.47
N LYS A 100 4.04 11.93 -0.82
CA LYS A 100 3.60 13.22 -1.39
C LYS A 100 2.28 13.17 -2.16
N ASN A 101 1.38 12.27 -1.76
CA ASN A 101 0.11 11.99 -2.41
C ASN A 101 0.25 11.79 -3.93
N ALA A 102 1.32 11.14 -4.36
CA ALA A 102 1.52 10.81 -5.77
C ALA A 102 0.38 9.91 -6.27
N ASP A 103 -0.24 10.29 -7.39
CA ASP A 103 -1.32 9.53 -7.99
C ASP A 103 -0.75 8.55 -9.03
N ASN A 104 -0.83 7.26 -8.73
CA ASN A 104 -0.39 6.14 -9.56
C ASN A 104 0.98 6.37 -10.26
N PRO A 105 2.06 6.61 -9.48
CA PRO A 105 3.38 6.84 -10.06
C PRO A 105 3.91 5.59 -10.77
N GLN A 106 4.57 5.81 -11.91
CA GLN A 106 5.33 4.78 -12.60
C GLN A 106 6.62 4.46 -11.83
N ALA A 107 7.07 3.21 -11.93
CA ALA A 107 8.31 2.77 -11.31
C ALA A 107 9.01 1.70 -12.16
N ASN A 108 10.34 1.70 -12.10
CA ASN A 108 11.13 0.52 -12.43
C ASN A 108 11.21 -0.35 -11.18
N PHE A 109 11.29 -1.68 -11.34
CA PHE A 109 11.38 -2.59 -10.22
C PHE A 109 12.42 -3.68 -10.44
N GLU A 110 13.00 -4.16 -9.35
CA GLU A 110 13.90 -5.32 -9.33
C GLU A 110 13.65 -6.16 -8.07
N ARG A 111 13.76 -7.48 -8.18
CA ARG A 111 13.66 -8.38 -7.03
C ARG A 111 14.91 -8.22 -6.15
N VAL A 112 14.72 -8.12 -4.84
CA VAL A 112 15.80 -7.97 -3.85
C VAL A 112 15.55 -8.90 -2.66
N PRO A 113 16.60 -9.26 -1.88
CA PRO A 113 16.42 -9.93 -0.60
C PRO A 113 15.52 -9.11 0.33
N CYS A 114 14.59 -9.75 1.02
CA CYS A 114 13.68 -9.06 1.90
C CYS A 114 14.39 -8.52 3.16
N PRO A 115 14.31 -7.21 3.45
CA PRO A 115 14.82 -6.65 4.69
C PRO A 115 14.15 -7.29 5.92
N ALA A 116 14.93 -7.52 6.98
CA ALA A 116 14.41 -8.07 8.25
C ALA A 116 13.28 -7.22 8.84
N ALA A 117 13.31 -5.90 8.63
CA ALA A 117 12.27 -4.98 9.07
C ALA A 117 10.89 -5.28 8.44
N ILE A 118 10.85 -5.88 7.25
CA ILE A 118 9.60 -6.24 6.57
C ILE A 118 9.18 -7.67 6.96
N THR A 119 10.11 -8.64 6.87
CA THR A 119 9.79 -10.05 7.17
C THR A 119 9.46 -10.29 8.64
N SER A 120 10.01 -9.50 9.56
CA SER A 120 9.64 -9.56 10.97
C SER A 120 8.21 -9.10 11.25
N ILE A 121 7.62 -8.29 10.36
CA ILE A 121 6.23 -7.84 10.46
C ILE A 121 5.31 -8.88 9.82
N SER A 122 5.57 -9.27 8.57
CA SER A 122 4.72 -10.19 7.82
C SER A 122 4.82 -11.64 8.29
N LYS A 123 5.91 -11.99 8.98
CA LYS A 123 6.30 -13.35 9.35
C LYS A 123 6.45 -14.29 8.15
N CYS A 124 6.63 -13.74 6.96
CA CYS A 124 6.86 -14.52 5.75
C CYS A 124 8.23 -14.19 5.16
N LYS A 125 9.05 -15.23 4.97
CA LYS A 125 10.31 -15.17 4.24
C LYS A 125 10.37 -16.37 3.30
N ARG A 126 10.84 -16.16 2.08
CA ARG A 126 10.98 -17.25 1.11
C ARG A 126 12.26 -18.04 1.37
N ASN A 127 12.28 -19.30 0.95
CA ASN A 127 13.48 -20.13 1.04
C ASN A 127 14.57 -19.71 0.02
N ASP A 128 14.16 -19.03 -1.06
CA ASP A 128 15.04 -18.50 -2.11
C ASP A 128 15.24 -16.97 -1.97
N ASP A 129 15.09 -16.44 -0.75
CA ASP A 129 15.27 -15.01 -0.42
C ASP A 129 16.74 -14.65 -0.12
#